data_AF-K1PL43-F1
#
_entry.id   AF-K1PL43-F1
#
_cell.length_a   1.000
_cell.length_b   1.000
_cell.length_c   1.000
_cell.angle_alpha   90.00
_cell.angle_beta   90.00
_cell.angle_gamma   90.00
#
_symmetry.space_group_name_H-M   'P 1'
#
loop_
_entity.id
_entity.type
_entity.pdbx_description
1 polymer ?
#
loop_
_entity_poly.entity_id
_entity_poly.type
_entity_poly.pdbx_seq_one_letter_code
_entity_poly.pdbx_strand_id
1 'polypeptide(L)' 'MADYIKSNDYMLYLPNERLKTFKSWPLGFDCNCTPDKLAAAGFFHCPTEDEPDAVRCFFCMKELDGWEPNDDPW' A
#
# COMPACT_ATOMS: atom_id res chain seq x y z
N MET A 1 16.95 18.65 -11.13
CA MET A 1 15.70 18.81 -10.35
C MET A 1 14.58 17.88 -10.81
N ALA A 2 14.66 17.25 -11.99
CA ALA A 2 13.74 16.17 -12.39
C ALA A 2 14.26 14.75 -12.07
N ASP A 3 15.52 14.61 -11.62
CA ASP A 3 16.19 13.29 -11.56
C ASP A 3 16.35 12.73 -10.13
N TYR A 4 16.00 13.49 -9.09
CA TYR A 4 16.07 13.00 -7.70
C TYR A 4 14.82 12.19 -7.28
N ILE A 5 13.69 12.39 -7.97
CA ILE A 5 12.40 11.75 -7.66
C ILE A 5 12.34 10.30 -8.16
N LYS A 6 13.10 9.93 -9.21
CA LYS A 6 13.12 8.55 -9.73
C LYS A 6 13.79 7.52 -8.82
N SER A 7 14.51 7.95 -7.78
CA SER A 7 15.29 7.06 -6.90
C SER A 7 14.43 6.17 -6.00
N ASN A 8 13.22 6.61 -5.61
CA ASN A 8 12.40 5.90 -4.62
C ASN A 8 11.33 4.99 -5.24
N ASP A 9 10.85 5.26 -6.45
CA ASP A 9 9.80 4.43 -7.07
C ASP A 9 10.32 3.03 -7.43
N TYR A 10 11.60 2.91 -7.80
CA TYR A 10 12.23 1.60 -8.03
C TYR A 10 12.23 0.72 -6.78
N MET A 11 12.29 1.31 -5.59
CA MET A 11 12.26 0.55 -4.35
C MET A 11 10.93 -0.17 -4.16
N LEU A 12 9.82 0.41 -4.65
CA LEU A 12 8.49 -0.19 -4.54
C LEU A 12 8.31 -1.47 -5.38
N TYR A 13 9.27 -1.83 -6.24
CA TYR A 13 9.29 -3.17 -6.85
C TYR A 13 9.53 -4.27 -5.81
N LEU A 14 10.18 -3.95 -4.69
CA LEU A 14 10.44 -4.88 -3.60
C LEU A 14 9.23 -4.90 -2.63
N PRO A 15 8.61 -6.07 -2.37
CA PRO A 15 7.47 -6.16 -1.44
C PRO A 15 7.79 -5.61 -0.04
N ASN A 16 9.02 -5.80 0.44
CA ASN A 16 9.45 -5.31 1.75
C ASN A 16 9.46 -3.78 1.83
N GLU A 17 9.75 -3.08 0.72
CA GLU A 17 9.71 -1.61 0.70
C GLU A 17 8.27 -1.11 0.67
N ARG A 18 7.37 -1.81 -0.03
CA ARG A 18 5.93 -1.54 0.05
C ARG A 18 5.39 -1.75 1.47
N LEU A 19 5.78 -2.84 2.14
CA LEU A 19 5.36 -3.11 3.51
C LEU A 19 5.73 -1.98 4.49
N LYS A 20 6.91 -1.37 4.33
CA LYS A 20 7.35 -0.23 5.17
C LYS A 20 6.45 1.02 5.06
N THR A 21 5.60 1.10 4.03
CA THR A 21 4.67 2.23 3.87
C THR A 21 3.47 2.16 4.81
N PHE A 22 3.09 0.96 5.27
CA PHE A 22 1.95 0.71 6.16
C PHE A 22 2.24 1.07 7.62
N LYS A 23 2.57 2.34 7.88
CA LYS A 23 2.92 2.82 9.24
C LYS A 23 1.70 3.05 10.13
N SER A 24 0.55 3.31 9.52
CA SER A 24 -0.69 3.68 10.20
C SER A 24 -1.91 2.98 9.58
N TRP A 25 -1.72 1.73 9.16
CA TRP A 25 -2.82 0.92 8.63
C TRP A 25 -3.94 0.81 9.67
N PRO A 26 -5.19 1.19 9.35
CA PRO A 26 -6.24 1.32 10.37
C PRO A 26 -6.90 -0.01 10.76
N LEU A 27 -6.79 -1.05 9.92
CA LEU A 27 -7.38 -2.36 10.21
C LEU A 27 -6.46 -3.22 11.08
N GLY A 28 -7.05 -3.90 12.07
CA GLY A 28 -6.34 -4.72 13.04
C GLY A 28 -5.90 -6.10 12.52
N PHE A 29 -5.37 -6.93 13.42
CA PHE A 29 -4.80 -8.25 13.09
C PHE A 29 -5.82 -9.30 12.62
N ASP A 30 -7.12 -9.10 12.89
CA ASP A 30 -8.20 -10.01 12.47
C ASP A 30 -8.82 -9.52 11.14
N CYS A 31 -7.98 -9.37 10.11
CA CYS A 31 -8.37 -8.94 8.77
C CYS A 31 -7.58 -9.74 7.72
N ASN A 32 -8.22 -10.07 6.59
CA ASN A 32 -7.59 -10.70 5.44
C ASN A 32 -6.73 -9.72 4.63
N CYS A 33 -7.09 -8.44 4.68
CA CYS A 33 -6.43 -7.26 4.15
C CYS A 33 -5.19 -6.78 4.94
N THR A 34 -4.34 -7.69 5.44
CA THR A 34 -3.19 -7.25 6.26
C THR A 34 -2.16 -6.47 5.43
N PRO A 35 -1.35 -5.59 6.06
CA PRO A 35 -0.23 -4.92 5.40
C PRO A 35 0.69 -5.87 4.60
N ASP A 36 1.01 -7.04 5.15
CA ASP A 36 1.83 -8.06 4.47
C ASP A 36 1.18 -8.56 3.18
N LYS A 37 -0.14 -8.82 3.20
CA LYS A 37 -0.88 -9.33 2.04
C LYS A 37 -1.08 -8.24 0.98
N LEU A 38 -1.43 -7.02 1.40
CA LEU A 38 -1.52 -5.86 0.51
C LEU A 38 -0.16 -5.58 -0.17
N ALA A 39 0.92 -5.56 0.61
CA ALA A 39 2.27 -5.42 0.08
C ALA A 39 2.61 -6.54 -0.91
N ALA A 40 2.29 -7.80 -0.60
CA ALA A 40 2.51 -8.93 -1.50
C ALA A 40 1.73 -8.79 -2.83
N ALA A 41 0.48 -8.31 -2.78
CA ALA A 41 -0.36 -8.08 -3.95
C ALA A 41 0.05 -6.86 -4.81
N GLY A 42 1.03 -6.07 -4.35
CA GLY A 42 1.57 -4.93 -5.10
C GLY A 42 1.12 -3.56 -4.59
N PHE A 43 0.43 -3.51 -3.46
CA PHE A 43 -0.02 -2.25 -2.90
C PHE A 43 1.00 -1.64 -1.95
N PHE A 44 1.11 -0.31 -1.96
CA PHE A 44 1.74 0.47 -0.91
C PHE A 44 0.70 1.43 -0.32
N HIS A 45 0.83 1.72 0.98
CA HIS A 45 -0.06 2.61 1.71
C HIS A 45 0.24 4.08 1.36
N CYS A 46 -0.81 4.80 0.97
CA CYS A 46 -0.75 6.23 0.62
C CYS A 46 -1.93 6.99 1.24
N PRO A 47 -2.03 7.04 2.58
CA PRO A 47 -3.19 7.60 3.26
C PRO A 47 -3.29 9.11 3.09
N THR A 48 -4.52 9.62 3.10
CA THR A 48 -4.82 11.04 3.28
C THR A 48 -5.57 11.25 4.61
N GLU A 49 -5.91 12.49 4.94
CA GLU A 49 -6.75 12.76 6.13
C GLU A 49 -8.17 12.18 5.98
N ASP A 50 -8.69 12.14 4.75
CA ASP A 50 -10.04 11.65 4.45
C ASP A 50 -10.07 10.14 4.14
N GLU A 51 -8.97 9.58 3.63
CA GLU A 51 -8.86 8.19 3.19
C GLU A 51 -7.68 7.49 3.92
N PRO A 52 -7.86 7.11 5.20
CA PRO A 52 -6.77 6.59 6.03
C PRO A 52 -6.28 5.19 5.64
N ASP A 53 -7.06 4.46 4.84
CA ASP A 53 -6.77 3.11 4.34
C ASP A 53 -6.50 3.09 2.83
N ALA A 54 -6.29 4.24 2.19
CA ALA A 54 -5.95 4.31 0.78
C ALA A 54 -4.62 3.60 0.47
N VAL A 55 -4.64 2.75 -0.54
CA VAL A 55 -3.47 2.07 -1.10
C VAL A 55 -3.37 2.27 -2.60
N ARG A 56 -2.16 2.19 -3.14
CA ARG A 56 -1.89 2.30 -4.57
C ARG A 56 -1.03 1.15 -5.07
N CYS A 57 -1.39 0.57 -6.20
CA CYS A 57 -0.56 -0.45 -6.84
C CYS A 57 0.70 0.17 -7.44
N PHE A 58 1.89 -0.35 -7.09
CA PHE A 58 3.17 0.19 -7.57
C PHE A 58 3.37 0.08 -9.09
N PHE A 59 2.65 -0.82 -9.75
CA PHE A 59 2.82 -1.11 -11.17
C PHE A 59 1.73 -0.47 -12.03
N CYS A 60 0.46 -0.76 -11.74
CA CYS A 60 -0.66 -0.25 -12.53
C CYS A 60 -1.21 1.10 -12.05
N MET A 61 -0.69 1.62 -10.92
CA MET A 61 -1.07 2.91 -10.32
C MET A 61 -2.55 3.03 -9.92
N LYS A 62 -3.30 1.92 -9.88
CA LYS A 62 -4.68 1.90 -9.38
C LYS A 62 -4.70 2.17 -7.89
N GLU A 63 -5.58 3.09 -7.47
CA GLU A 63 -5.84 3.45 -6.08
C GLU A 63 -7.14 2.79 -5.61
N LEU A 64 -7.13 2.33 -4.35
CA LEU A 64 -8.25 1.68 -3.69
C LEU A 64 -8.28 2.11 -2.21
N ASP A 65 -9.48 2.36 -1.70
CA ASP A 65 -9.80 2.70 -0.32
C ASP A 65 -11.07 1.94 0.12
N GLY A 66 -11.47 2.09 1.39
CA GLY A 66 -12.68 1.46 1.92
C GLY A 66 -12.55 -0.05 2.14
N TRP A 67 -11.39 -0.51 2.57
CA TRP A 67 -11.09 -1.92 2.82
C TRP A 67 -11.91 -2.47 3.99
N GLU A 68 -12.48 -3.65 3.79
CA GLU A 68 -13.20 -4.41 4.81
C GLU A 68 -12.36 -5.60 5.31
N PRO A 69 -12.58 -6.08 6.56
CA PRO A 69 -11.79 -7.17 7.12
C PRO A 69 -11.75 -8.47 6.31
N ASN A 70 -12.75 -8.72 5.46
CA ASN A 70 -12.82 -9.95 4.66
C ASN A 70 -12.27 -9.80 3.24
N ASP A 71 -11.87 -8.60 2.82
CA ASP A 71 -11.39 -8.36 1.46
C ASP A 71 -10.11 -9.14 1.16
N ASP A 72 -10.00 -9.63 -0.08
CA ASP A 72 -8.80 -10.28 -0.60
C ASP A 72 -8.00 -9.30 -1.46
N PRO A 73 -6.73 -9.02 -1.09
CA PRO A 73 -5.88 -8.14 -1.88
C PRO A 73 -5.49 -8.60 -3.29
N TRP A 74 -5.69 -9.87 -3.66
CA TRP A 74 -5.25 -10.47 -4.94
C TRP A 74 -6.24 -10.36 -6.11
#